data_AF-A0A0T1UPA5-F1
#
_entry.id   AF-A0A0T1UPA5-F1
#
_cell.length_a   1.000
_cell.length_b   1.000
_cell.length_c   1.000
_cell.angle_alpha   90.00
_cell.angle_beta   90.00
_cell.angle_gamma   90.00
#
_symmetry.space_group_name_H-M   'P 1'
#
loop_
_entity.id
_entity.type
_entity.pdbx_description
1 polymer ?
#
loop_
_entity_poly.entity_id
_entity_poly.type
_entity_poly.pdbx_seq_one_letter_code
_entity_poly.pdbx_strand_id
1 'polypeptide(L)'
;MQIKPRQNLLEVWQAIARHSFDNGEWQWGEWGGRSSVADAERLLCLLYPATEIEPFRLDDPDTTQLDVERALRNAGDSSEIPMNLLEILGDFMENHRGEESPTFAGGYYFAPENPEHELSKEQEEVGVVDSYSMSITLCLATLGFLKVYRGKTQRASTLARIDKLRDATSARLTAAMVSLLRSFTVNVVDIASDQGQALARLLGRGRLSDRQVLQRFQERFKSLRALISESVTLGLDTDVADQLRNENRLFECGWAWSLVKDAPEVEVEAQTAQDIGKQPQGVAHAVPYLYFTVVALDGIPDLSSERTLVLGLLTAEQQKLADALRLRWEITQQYWSGIARFDAATWPLEEIPWRTTLQQLESEYFSLSVASILVHDLVRRRATDDDLTRTVAVMERLAERGRITSRTAREDPAIGLHNPGVTLPLLGSEEIGPAMKWTMGDFSAQLLKRTVQLCALSRNIGSQDRLLTLAENILDHLWARRVSDGEGVGLWDNVHAVYPESPVRTGPLSWSITERVTECMVAAHALYTQDPIRSSEMTALAQAALSEAAHLFGKEQLEQPAPAPKSPQGEEIKGIEADLRRARQLVDKQPGTAHALALGVLARLYALARARGADARGV
;
A
#
# COMPACT_ATOMS: atom_id res chain seq x y z
N MET A 1 -19.40 1.46 -7.47
CA MET A 1 -19.17 0.11 -8.00
C MET A 1 -18.64 -0.68 -6.84
N GLN A 2 -19.16 -1.89 -6.64
CA GLN A 2 -18.64 -2.76 -5.59
C GLN A 2 -17.18 -3.13 -5.86
N ILE A 3 -16.33 -3.12 -4.85
CA ILE A 3 -14.95 -3.60 -4.96
C ILE A 3 -14.97 -5.11 -5.20
N LYS A 4 -14.41 -5.56 -6.32
CA LYS A 4 -14.34 -6.99 -6.70
C LYS A 4 -12.89 -7.36 -7.01
N PRO A 5 -12.03 -7.54 -5.98
CA PRO A 5 -10.58 -7.59 -6.16
C PRO A 5 -10.12 -8.54 -7.25
N ARG A 6 -10.64 -9.78 -7.25
CA ARG A 6 -10.31 -10.78 -8.27
C ARG A 6 -10.69 -10.31 -9.68
N GLN A 7 -11.93 -9.87 -9.87
CA GLN A 7 -12.39 -9.45 -11.19
C GLN A 7 -11.61 -8.21 -11.67
N ASN A 8 -11.45 -7.22 -10.80
CA ASN A 8 -10.75 -5.97 -11.11
C ASN A 8 -9.28 -6.23 -11.46
N LEU A 9 -8.57 -7.12 -10.75
CA LEU A 9 -7.20 -7.52 -11.08
C LEU A 9 -7.12 -8.24 -12.43
N LEU A 10 -8.04 -9.16 -12.73
CA LEU A 10 -8.07 -9.82 -14.04
C LEU A 10 -8.31 -8.84 -15.18
N GLU A 11 -9.13 -7.80 -14.98
CA GLU A 11 -9.32 -6.73 -15.97
C GLU A 11 -8.03 -5.90 -16.18
N VAL A 12 -7.30 -5.60 -15.11
CA VAL A 12 -5.99 -4.92 -15.18
C VAL A 12 -4.98 -5.79 -15.94
N TRP A 13 -4.87 -7.07 -15.60
CA TRP A 13 -3.98 -8.01 -16.28
C TRP A 13 -4.31 -8.18 -17.76
N GLN A 14 -5.60 -8.21 -18.12
CA GLN A 14 -6.02 -8.21 -19.51
C GLN A 14 -5.59 -6.94 -20.26
N ALA A 15 -5.68 -5.77 -19.62
CA ALA A 15 -5.25 -4.51 -20.23
C ALA A 15 -3.72 -4.47 -20.41
N ILE A 16 -2.97 -4.90 -19.39
CA ILE A 16 -1.51 -5.00 -19.45
C ILE A 16 -1.08 -6.01 -20.50
N ALA A 17 -1.70 -7.20 -20.54
CA ALA A 17 -1.38 -8.24 -21.51
C ALA A 17 -1.61 -7.76 -22.95
N ARG A 18 -2.70 -7.01 -23.19
CA ARG A 18 -2.96 -6.41 -24.51
C ARG A 18 -1.95 -5.34 -24.90
N HIS A 19 -1.56 -4.48 -23.96
CA HIS A 19 -0.66 -3.35 -24.22
C HIS A 19 0.81 -3.78 -24.28
N SER A 20 1.20 -4.74 -23.44
CA SER A 20 2.62 -5.00 -23.12
C SER A 20 3.19 -6.23 -23.78
N PHE A 21 2.36 -7.09 -24.35
CA PHE A 21 2.81 -8.28 -25.02
C PHE A 21 2.37 -8.29 -26.48
N ASP A 22 3.32 -8.59 -27.35
CA ASP A 22 3.06 -8.99 -28.74
C ASP A 22 3.54 -10.43 -28.92
N ASN A 23 2.60 -11.36 -29.08
CA ASN A 23 2.86 -12.79 -29.23
C ASN A 23 3.80 -13.40 -28.16
N GLY A 24 3.60 -13.05 -26.88
CA GLY A 24 4.42 -13.56 -25.77
C GLY A 24 5.70 -12.75 -25.49
N GLU A 25 6.12 -11.86 -26.40
CA GLU A 25 7.27 -10.99 -26.22
C GLU A 25 6.86 -9.65 -25.58
N TRP A 26 7.62 -9.21 -24.58
CA TRP A 26 7.34 -7.96 -23.88
C TRP A 26 7.83 -6.73 -24.62
N GLN A 27 6.94 -5.77 -24.78
CA GLN A 27 7.19 -4.53 -25.49
C GLN A 27 7.34 -3.39 -24.47
N TRP A 28 8.60 -2.98 -24.26
CA TRP A 28 8.94 -1.81 -23.45
C TRP A 28 8.41 -0.50 -24.05
N GLY A 29 8.25 -0.44 -25.37
CA GLY A 29 7.77 0.74 -26.10
C GLY A 29 8.79 1.89 -26.10
N GLU A 30 8.40 3.03 -26.65
CA GLU A 30 9.29 4.21 -26.77
C GLU A 30 9.81 4.74 -25.43
N TRP A 31 8.99 4.60 -24.39
CA TRP A 31 9.24 5.14 -23.05
C TRP A 31 9.95 4.18 -22.10
N GLY A 32 10.04 2.89 -22.45
CA GLY A 32 10.67 1.89 -21.60
C GLY A 32 12.18 2.06 -21.55
N GLY A 33 12.78 1.70 -20.42
CA GLY A 33 14.20 1.91 -20.11
C GLY A 33 14.55 3.35 -19.73
N ARG A 34 13.65 4.33 -19.95
CA ARG A 34 13.91 5.74 -19.61
C ARG A 34 13.67 6.08 -18.14
N SER A 35 12.81 5.33 -17.46
CA SER A 35 12.49 5.54 -16.04
C SER A 35 12.42 4.20 -15.33
N SER A 36 13.28 4.03 -14.34
CA SER A 36 13.28 2.84 -13.50
C SER A 36 12.03 2.74 -12.64
N VAL A 37 11.45 3.90 -12.30
CA VAL A 37 10.16 3.98 -11.57
C VAL A 37 9.04 3.41 -12.43
N ALA A 38 8.86 3.94 -13.64
CA ALA A 38 7.74 3.54 -14.50
C ALA A 38 7.79 2.08 -14.93
N ASP A 39 8.99 1.58 -15.25
CA ASP A 39 9.17 0.17 -15.62
C ASP A 39 8.89 -0.75 -14.43
N ALA A 40 9.30 -0.36 -13.21
CA ALA A 40 8.97 -1.11 -12.01
C ALA A 40 7.46 -1.08 -11.71
N GLU A 41 6.79 0.07 -11.85
CA GLU A 41 5.34 0.21 -11.68
C GLU A 41 4.58 -0.76 -12.60
N ARG A 42 4.98 -0.80 -13.87
CA ARG A 42 4.40 -1.67 -14.88
C ARG A 42 4.59 -3.15 -14.55
N LEU A 43 5.78 -3.56 -14.11
CA LEU A 43 6.06 -4.94 -13.73
C LEU A 43 5.33 -5.35 -12.44
N LEU A 44 5.22 -4.46 -11.46
CA LEU A 44 4.53 -4.73 -10.20
C LEU A 44 3.03 -4.93 -10.39
N CYS A 45 2.44 -4.34 -11.42
CA CYS A 45 1.05 -4.66 -11.78
C CYS A 45 0.83 -6.16 -12.07
N LEU A 46 1.86 -6.88 -12.53
CA LEU A 46 1.84 -8.34 -12.72
C LEU A 46 2.37 -9.08 -11.49
N LEU A 47 3.57 -8.72 -11.03
CA LEU A 47 4.26 -9.50 -10.00
C LEU A 47 3.64 -9.35 -8.62
N TYR A 48 3.12 -8.17 -8.25
CA TYR A 48 2.61 -7.97 -6.90
C TYR A 48 1.38 -8.86 -6.62
N PRO A 49 0.32 -8.90 -7.46
CA PRO A 49 -0.78 -9.83 -7.25
C PRO A 49 -0.37 -11.29 -7.38
N ALA A 50 0.52 -11.61 -8.33
CA ALA A 50 0.99 -12.98 -8.55
C ALA A 50 1.75 -13.54 -7.33
N THR A 51 2.28 -12.66 -6.50
CA THR A 51 3.10 -13.07 -5.36
C THR A 51 2.40 -12.96 -4.02
N GLU A 52 1.45 -12.03 -3.88
CA GLU A 52 0.70 -11.81 -2.65
C GLU A 52 -0.65 -12.56 -2.62
N ILE A 53 -1.19 -12.97 -3.78
CA ILE A 53 -2.48 -13.66 -3.88
C ILE A 53 -2.29 -15.04 -4.50
N GLU A 54 -2.46 -16.06 -3.66
CA GLU A 54 -2.28 -17.46 -4.02
C GLU A 54 -3.02 -17.89 -5.32
N PRO A 55 -4.33 -17.60 -5.50
CA PRO A 55 -5.04 -17.84 -6.76
C PRO A 55 -4.51 -17.14 -8.03
N PHE A 56 -3.60 -16.18 -7.91
CA PHE A 56 -3.01 -15.41 -9.02
C PHE A 56 -1.57 -15.82 -9.34
N ARG A 57 -1.00 -16.80 -8.64
CA ARG A 57 0.40 -17.20 -8.82
C ARG A 57 0.75 -17.53 -10.28
N LEU A 58 1.97 -17.15 -10.67
CA LEU A 58 2.51 -17.34 -12.03
C LEU A 58 3.82 -18.14 -12.02
N ASP A 59 4.28 -18.61 -10.86
CA ASP A 59 5.53 -19.35 -10.66
C ASP A 59 5.37 -20.89 -10.71
N ASP A 60 4.13 -21.39 -10.73
CA ASP A 60 3.79 -22.81 -10.77
C ASP A 60 2.78 -23.15 -11.88
N PRO A 61 3.25 -23.56 -13.08
CA PRO A 61 2.41 -23.89 -14.23
C PRO A 61 1.26 -24.85 -13.94
N ASP A 62 1.47 -25.81 -13.04
CA ASP A 62 0.51 -26.87 -12.75
C ASP A 62 -0.73 -26.37 -11.98
N THR A 63 -0.66 -25.15 -11.42
CA THR A 63 -1.69 -24.59 -10.55
C THR A 63 -2.29 -23.28 -11.05
N THR A 64 -1.83 -22.79 -12.21
CA THR A 64 -2.36 -21.59 -12.86
C THR A 64 -3.85 -21.75 -13.16
N GLN A 65 -4.65 -20.79 -12.69
CA GLN A 65 -6.10 -20.84 -12.86
C GLN A 65 -6.52 -20.43 -14.29
N LEU A 66 -7.58 -21.04 -14.82
CA LEU A 66 -8.02 -20.85 -16.20
C LEU A 66 -8.37 -19.40 -16.56
N ASP A 67 -8.93 -18.65 -15.61
CA ASP A 67 -9.26 -17.23 -15.79
C ASP A 67 -8.02 -16.32 -15.74
N VAL A 68 -7.02 -16.68 -14.93
CA VAL A 68 -5.68 -16.06 -14.93
C VAL A 68 -4.99 -16.27 -16.28
N GLU A 69 -4.92 -17.51 -16.75
CA GLU A 69 -4.35 -17.84 -18.07
C GLU A 69 -5.08 -17.07 -19.19
N ARG A 70 -6.42 -17.04 -19.15
CA ARG A 70 -7.22 -16.27 -20.12
C ARG A 70 -6.92 -14.77 -20.07
N ALA A 71 -6.70 -14.22 -18.88
CA ALA A 71 -6.38 -12.81 -18.70
C ALA A 71 -5.02 -12.47 -19.30
N LEU A 72 -4.06 -13.38 -19.17
CA LEU A 72 -2.68 -13.23 -19.65
C LEU A 72 -2.41 -13.92 -21.00
N ARG A 73 -3.44 -14.29 -21.77
CA ARG A 73 -3.27 -15.06 -23.03
C ARG A 73 -2.27 -14.47 -24.04
N ASN A 74 -2.09 -13.14 -24.04
CA ASN A 74 -1.13 -12.48 -24.93
C ASN A 74 0.33 -12.66 -24.46
N ALA A 75 0.51 -12.98 -23.18
CA ALA A 75 1.80 -13.30 -22.56
C ALA A 75 2.18 -14.79 -22.71
N GLY A 76 1.30 -15.63 -23.26
CA GLY A 76 1.52 -17.07 -23.44
C GLY A 76 0.56 -17.94 -22.63
N ASP A 77 0.77 -19.25 -22.71
CA ASP A 77 0.04 -20.24 -21.90
C ASP A 77 0.64 -20.41 -20.49
N SER A 78 0.00 -21.24 -19.65
CA SER A 78 0.44 -21.50 -18.27
C SER A 78 1.87 -22.05 -18.14
N SER A 79 2.41 -22.66 -19.20
CA SER A 79 3.78 -23.18 -19.26
C SER A 79 4.81 -22.16 -19.78
N GLU A 80 4.37 -21.24 -20.64
CA GLU A 80 5.19 -20.19 -21.25
C GLU A 80 5.33 -18.96 -20.33
N ILE A 81 4.25 -18.56 -19.66
CA ILE A 81 4.19 -17.36 -18.82
C ILE A 81 5.38 -17.24 -17.84
N PRO A 82 5.75 -18.27 -17.05
CA PRO A 82 6.88 -18.12 -16.11
C PRO A 82 8.22 -17.90 -16.82
N MET A 83 8.42 -18.49 -18.00
CA MET A 83 9.64 -18.31 -18.79
C MET A 83 9.69 -16.91 -19.38
N ASN A 84 8.56 -16.39 -19.88
CA ASN A 84 8.48 -15.03 -20.39
C ASN A 84 8.72 -14.00 -19.27
N LEU A 85 8.14 -14.22 -18.08
CA LEU A 85 8.44 -13.39 -16.90
C LEU A 85 9.93 -13.43 -16.52
N LEU A 86 10.58 -14.59 -16.60
CA LEU A 86 12.02 -14.71 -16.34
C LEU A 86 12.86 -13.85 -17.30
N GLU A 87 12.49 -13.79 -18.58
CA GLU A 87 13.16 -12.96 -19.59
C GLU A 87 12.92 -11.46 -19.33
N ILE A 88 11.66 -11.07 -19.11
CA ILE A 88 11.28 -9.67 -18.86
C ILE A 88 12.00 -9.09 -17.64
N LEU A 89 12.09 -9.87 -16.56
CA LEU A 89 12.79 -9.46 -15.35
C LEU A 89 14.30 -9.39 -15.56
N GLY A 90 14.85 -10.26 -16.41
CA GLY A 90 16.23 -10.16 -16.91
C GLY A 90 16.46 -8.84 -17.64
N ASP A 91 15.61 -8.52 -18.60
CA ASP A 91 15.71 -7.29 -19.39
C ASP A 91 15.58 -6.04 -18.51
N PHE A 92 14.69 -6.05 -17.52
CA PHE A 92 14.60 -4.95 -16.55
C PHE A 92 15.91 -4.74 -15.79
N MET A 93 16.53 -5.81 -15.30
CA MET A 93 17.78 -5.72 -14.54
C MET A 93 18.94 -5.21 -15.41
N GLU A 94 18.97 -5.57 -16.69
CA GLU A 94 20.00 -5.11 -17.63
C GLU A 94 19.74 -3.67 -18.10
N ASN A 95 18.48 -3.30 -18.40
CA ASN A 95 18.11 -1.94 -18.81
C ASN A 95 18.36 -0.90 -17.72
N HIS A 96 18.22 -1.31 -16.44
CA HIS A 96 18.44 -0.46 -15.26
C HIS A 96 19.74 -0.83 -14.52
N ARG A 97 20.79 -1.11 -15.30
CA ARG A 97 22.17 -1.31 -14.84
C ARG A 97 23.08 -0.32 -15.56
N GLY A 98 23.84 0.46 -14.78
CA GLY A 98 24.93 1.30 -15.25
C GLY A 98 26.21 0.49 -15.44
N GLU A 99 27.33 1.17 -15.67
CA GLU A 99 28.62 0.51 -15.94
C GLU A 99 29.02 -0.50 -14.85
N GLU A 100 28.83 -0.14 -13.58
CA GLU A 100 29.25 -0.97 -12.44
C GLU A 100 28.09 -1.34 -11.49
N SER A 101 27.04 -0.53 -11.43
CA SER A 101 25.99 -0.64 -10.41
C SER A 101 24.57 -0.61 -10.98
N PRO A 102 23.57 -1.16 -10.27
CA PRO A 102 22.16 -0.90 -10.56
C PRO A 102 21.85 0.61 -10.59
N THR A 103 21.00 1.05 -11.51
CA THR A 103 20.53 2.45 -11.63
C THR A 103 19.06 2.57 -11.19
N PHE A 104 18.69 3.77 -10.74
CA PHE A 104 17.40 4.05 -10.12
C PHE A 104 16.75 5.32 -10.70
N ALA A 105 17.04 5.57 -11.99
CA ALA A 105 16.69 6.80 -12.70
C ALA A 105 15.20 7.14 -12.57
N GLY A 106 14.90 8.39 -12.16
CA GLY A 106 13.54 8.93 -12.18
C GLY A 106 13.02 9.15 -13.60
N GLY A 107 13.91 9.51 -14.54
CA GLY A 107 13.58 9.68 -15.95
C GLY A 107 12.55 10.79 -16.17
N TYR A 108 11.56 10.51 -17.02
CA TYR A 108 10.52 11.46 -17.42
C TYR A 108 9.56 11.91 -16.30
N TYR A 109 9.68 11.37 -15.08
CA TYR A 109 8.99 11.91 -13.91
C TYR A 109 9.61 13.22 -13.41
N PHE A 110 10.88 13.48 -13.73
CA PHE A 110 11.48 14.79 -13.51
C PHE A 110 11.03 15.76 -14.59
N ALA A 111 10.75 16.99 -14.16
CA ALA A 111 10.52 18.11 -15.05
C ALA A 111 11.35 19.31 -14.59
N PRO A 112 11.73 20.23 -15.48
CA PRO A 112 12.36 21.47 -15.08
C PRO A 112 11.32 22.37 -14.37
N GLU A 113 11.76 23.10 -13.35
CA GLU A 113 10.90 24.05 -12.66
C GLU A 113 10.43 25.14 -13.62
N ASN A 114 11.36 25.70 -14.41
CA ASN A 114 11.09 26.56 -15.55
C ASN A 114 10.84 25.73 -16.83
N PRO A 115 9.63 25.75 -17.41
CA PRO A 115 9.31 25.00 -18.64
C PRO A 115 10.14 25.37 -19.87
N GLU A 116 10.81 26.53 -19.89
CA GLU A 116 11.66 26.97 -20.99
C GLU A 116 13.06 26.31 -20.98
N HIS A 117 13.38 25.55 -19.94
CA HIS A 117 14.64 24.80 -19.85
C HIS A 117 14.43 23.33 -20.21
N GLU A 118 15.51 22.65 -20.62
CA GLU A 118 15.55 21.21 -20.78
C GLU A 118 16.44 20.60 -19.70
N LEU A 119 16.10 19.40 -19.22
CA LEU A 119 16.94 18.67 -18.27
C LEU A 119 18.09 17.98 -19.02
N SER A 120 19.24 17.91 -18.38
CA SER A 120 20.36 17.13 -18.89
C SER A 120 20.14 15.63 -18.66
N LYS A 121 20.86 14.79 -19.41
CA LYS A 121 20.83 13.33 -19.20
C LYS A 121 21.24 12.93 -17.77
N GLU A 122 22.23 13.62 -17.19
CA GLU A 122 22.66 13.38 -15.81
C GLU A 122 21.51 13.61 -14.82
N GLN A 123 20.70 14.66 -15.03
CA GLN A 123 19.53 14.96 -14.21
C GLN A 123 18.42 13.92 -14.34
N GLU A 124 18.17 13.41 -15.54
CA GLU A 124 17.18 12.36 -15.78
C GLU A 124 17.58 11.02 -15.15
N GLU A 125 18.88 10.74 -15.08
CA GLU A 125 19.46 9.50 -14.54
C GLU A 125 19.57 9.49 -13.00
N VAL A 126 19.29 10.61 -12.32
CA VAL A 126 19.36 10.70 -10.86
C VAL A 126 18.42 9.69 -10.21
N GLY A 127 18.97 8.96 -9.23
CA GLY A 127 18.20 8.04 -8.41
C GLY A 127 17.19 8.76 -7.52
N VAL A 128 15.99 8.21 -7.37
CA VAL A 128 14.90 8.81 -6.59
C VAL A 128 14.34 7.82 -5.58
N VAL A 129 13.85 8.31 -4.43
CA VAL A 129 13.29 7.46 -3.36
C VAL A 129 12.16 6.56 -3.86
N ASP A 130 11.35 7.02 -4.81
CA ASP A 130 10.35 6.18 -5.49
C ASP A 130 10.97 4.93 -6.10
N SER A 131 12.05 5.08 -6.88
CA SER A 131 12.72 3.95 -7.52
C SER A 131 13.37 3.01 -6.49
N TYR A 132 13.98 3.56 -5.43
CA TYR A 132 14.57 2.73 -4.37
C TYR A 132 13.51 1.92 -3.64
N SER A 133 12.40 2.54 -3.24
CA SER A 133 11.28 1.89 -2.53
C SER A 133 10.63 0.82 -3.40
N MET A 134 10.27 1.17 -4.65
CA MET A 134 9.65 0.21 -5.58
C MET A 134 10.57 -0.95 -5.92
N SER A 135 11.89 -0.72 -5.98
CA SER A 135 12.86 -1.78 -6.22
C SER A 135 12.90 -2.80 -5.09
N ILE A 136 12.62 -2.42 -3.83
CA ILE A 136 12.49 -3.39 -2.73
C ILE A 136 11.33 -4.36 -3.03
N THR A 137 10.13 -3.82 -3.26
CA THR A 137 8.94 -4.62 -3.54
C THR A 137 9.13 -5.51 -4.76
N LEU A 138 9.64 -4.95 -5.86
CA LEU A 138 9.88 -5.69 -7.10
C LEU A 138 10.92 -6.80 -6.90
N CYS A 139 12.07 -6.49 -6.28
CA CYS A 139 13.11 -7.49 -6.07
C CYS A 139 12.63 -8.63 -5.16
N LEU A 140 11.85 -8.35 -4.11
CA LEU A 140 11.29 -9.38 -3.24
C LEU A 140 10.26 -10.24 -3.98
N ALA A 141 9.40 -9.62 -4.79
CA ALA A 141 8.45 -10.34 -5.65
C ALA A 141 9.20 -11.27 -6.62
N THR A 142 10.23 -10.76 -7.29
CA THR A 142 11.11 -11.52 -8.19
C THR A 142 11.85 -12.66 -7.48
N LEU A 143 12.51 -12.40 -6.34
CA LEU A 143 13.24 -13.45 -5.60
C LEU A 143 12.31 -14.58 -5.14
N GLY A 144 11.11 -14.23 -4.67
CA GLY A 144 10.11 -15.24 -4.30
C GLY A 144 9.62 -16.04 -5.50
N PHE A 145 9.30 -15.38 -6.62
CA PHE A 145 8.94 -16.03 -7.88
C PHE A 145 10.03 -17.02 -8.33
N LEU A 146 11.30 -16.56 -8.36
CA LEU A 146 12.43 -17.38 -8.79
C LEU A 146 12.65 -18.58 -7.88
N LYS A 147 12.48 -18.40 -6.56
CA LYS A 147 12.64 -19.49 -5.60
C LYS A 147 11.65 -20.63 -5.84
N VAL A 148 10.39 -20.31 -6.11
CA VAL A 148 9.35 -21.31 -6.41
C VAL A 148 9.57 -21.91 -7.80
N TYR A 149 9.73 -21.08 -8.83
CA TYR A 149 9.86 -21.53 -10.21
C TYR A 149 11.11 -22.41 -10.44
N ARG A 150 12.21 -22.15 -9.73
CA ARG A 150 13.41 -23.01 -9.74
C ARG A 150 13.10 -24.45 -9.34
N GLY A 151 12.13 -24.67 -8.44
CA GLY A 151 11.69 -26.00 -8.02
C GLY A 151 10.81 -26.72 -9.05
N LYS A 152 10.33 -26.01 -10.09
CA LYS A 152 9.39 -26.50 -11.10
C LYS A 152 10.04 -26.82 -12.45
N THR A 153 11.32 -26.48 -12.63
CA THR A 153 12.06 -26.75 -13.87
C THR A 153 13.33 -27.55 -13.62
N GLN A 154 13.65 -28.45 -14.55
CA GLN A 154 14.92 -29.22 -14.55
C GLN A 154 15.82 -28.82 -15.74
N ARG A 155 15.40 -27.86 -16.57
CA ARG A 155 16.16 -27.44 -17.75
C ARG A 155 17.39 -26.64 -17.31
N ALA A 156 18.58 -27.14 -17.64
CA ALA A 156 19.85 -26.52 -17.23
C ALA A 156 19.99 -25.06 -17.68
N SER A 157 19.53 -24.72 -18.90
CA SER A 157 19.55 -23.35 -19.41
C SER A 157 18.64 -22.41 -18.60
N THR A 158 17.44 -22.86 -18.25
CA THR A 158 16.50 -22.10 -17.41
C THR A 158 17.06 -21.93 -16.00
N LEU A 159 17.65 -22.98 -15.41
CA LEU A 159 18.28 -22.90 -14.08
C LEU A 159 19.43 -21.88 -14.06
N ALA A 160 20.28 -21.86 -15.08
CA ALA A 160 21.36 -20.88 -15.21
C ALA A 160 20.84 -19.44 -15.32
N ARG A 161 19.74 -19.22 -16.06
CA ARG A 161 19.08 -17.92 -16.17
C ARG A 161 18.48 -17.49 -14.82
N ILE A 162 17.84 -18.41 -14.10
CA ILE A 162 17.29 -18.16 -12.75
C ILE A 162 18.41 -17.74 -11.80
N ASP A 163 19.52 -18.46 -11.77
CA ASP A 163 20.63 -18.17 -10.87
C ASP A 163 21.27 -16.81 -11.22
N LYS A 164 21.49 -16.50 -12.51
CA LYS A 164 21.96 -15.17 -12.96
C LYS A 164 21.01 -14.05 -12.52
N LEU A 165 19.71 -14.21 -12.75
CA LEU A 165 18.72 -13.19 -12.40
C LEU A 165 18.62 -13.01 -10.89
N ARG A 166 18.67 -14.10 -10.11
CA ARG A 166 18.66 -14.03 -8.64
C ARG A 166 19.82 -13.18 -8.14
N ASP A 167 21.01 -13.37 -8.68
CA ASP A 167 22.21 -12.64 -8.24
C ASP A 167 22.10 -11.14 -8.60
N ALA A 168 21.66 -10.82 -9.83
CA ALA A 168 21.39 -9.43 -10.24
C ALA A 168 20.30 -8.76 -9.38
N THR A 169 19.23 -9.49 -9.09
CA THR A 169 18.11 -9.02 -8.23
C THR A 169 18.59 -8.77 -6.81
N SER A 170 19.43 -9.66 -6.26
CA SER A 170 20.00 -9.50 -4.91
C SER A 170 20.93 -8.27 -4.83
N ALA A 171 21.75 -8.02 -5.85
CA ALA A 171 22.59 -6.83 -5.93
C ALA A 171 21.72 -5.55 -5.99
N ARG A 172 20.68 -5.52 -6.83
CA ARG A 172 19.74 -4.40 -6.91
C ARG A 172 19.00 -4.15 -5.61
N LEU A 173 18.50 -5.20 -4.95
CA LEU A 173 17.84 -5.10 -3.64
C LEU A 173 18.77 -4.44 -2.63
N THR A 174 20.02 -4.89 -2.56
CA THR A 174 21.00 -4.34 -1.62
C THR A 174 21.32 -2.87 -1.91
N ALA A 175 21.52 -2.52 -3.19
CA ALA A 175 21.75 -1.14 -3.62
C ALA A 175 20.56 -0.22 -3.30
N ALA A 176 19.32 -0.71 -3.45
CA ALA A 176 18.10 0.02 -3.11
C ALA A 176 17.98 0.27 -1.60
N MET A 177 18.28 -0.74 -0.77
CA MET A 177 18.27 -0.62 0.70
C MET A 177 19.32 0.37 1.19
N VAL A 178 20.54 0.30 0.67
CA VAL A 178 21.62 1.27 0.95
C VAL A 178 21.19 2.68 0.56
N SER A 179 20.59 2.84 -0.62
CA SER A 179 20.12 4.14 -1.10
C SER A 179 19.02 4.72 -0.20
N LEU A 180 18.03 3.92 0.21
CA LEU A 180 17.00 4.38 1.16
C LEU A 180 17.56 4.76 2.53
N LEU A 181 18.60 4.07 3.02
CA LEU A 181 19.27 4.45 4.27
C LEU A 181 19.92 5.84 4.14
N ARG A 182 20.56 6.12 3.00
CA ARG A 182 21.25 7.38 2.70
C ARG A 182 20.32 8.51 2.23
N SER A 183 19.07 8.21 1.91
CA SER A 183 18.01 9.20 1.66
C SER A 183 17.26 9.63 2.94
N PHE A 184 17.43 8.90 4.04
CA PHE A 184 16.77 9.24 5.31
C PHE A 184 17.45 10.46 5.95
N THR A 185 16.64 11.39 6.45
CA THR A 185 17.13 12.62 7.09
C THR A 185 16.39 12.93 8.38
N VAL A 186 17.10 13.54 9.31
CA VAL A 186 16.55 14.24 10.47
C VAL A 186 17.01 15.70 10.40
N ASN A 187 16.09 16.57 10.03
CA ASN A 187 16.34 18.00 9.92
C ASN A 187 16.10 18.67 11.28
N VAL A 188 17.15 19.15 11.92
CA VAL A 188 17.06 19.84 13.21
C VAL A 188 16.91 21.34 12.99
N VAL A 189 15.84 21.92 13.55
CA VAL A 189 15.38 23.27 13.22
C VAL A 189 15.42 24.17 14.45
N ASP A 190 16.01 25.36 14.31
CA ASP A 190 15.90 26.39 15.33
C ASP A 190 14.49 27.00 15.32
N ILE A 191 13.85 27.10 16.48
CA ILE A 191 12.50 27.68 16.59
C ILE A 191 12.42 29.12 16.09
N ALA A 192 13.53 29.86 16.14
CA ALA A 192 13.59 31.23 15.63
C ALA A 192 13.67 31.32 14.10
N SER A 193 14.06 30.25 13.41
CA SER A 193 14.12 30.21 11.94
C SER A 193 12.72 30.23 11.31
N ASP A 194 12.63 30.60 10.02
CA ASP A 194 11.36 30.63 9.28
C ASP A 194 10.64 29.27 9.30
N GLN A 195 11.40 28.18 9.12
CA GLN A 195 10.88 26.81 9.22
C GLN A 195 10.41 26.49 10.65
N GLY A 196 11.17 26.89 11.67
CA GLY A 196 10.82 26.68 13.08
C GLY A 196 9.54 27.41 13.47
N GLN A 197 9.38 28.66 13.02
CA GLN A 197 8.17 29.45 13.20
C GLN A 197 6.98 28.87 12.42
N ALA A 198 7.21 28.30 11.24
CA ALA A 198 6.16 27.60 10.49
C ALA A 198 5.68 26.34 11.21
N LEU A 199 6.61 25.53 11.71
CA LEU A 199 6.28 24.34 12.50
C LEU A 199 5.58 24.72 13.81
N ALA A 200 6.04 25.77 14.50
CA ALA A 200 5.40 26.28 15.70
C ALA A 200 3.95 26.74 15.44
N ARG A 201 3.72 27.45 14.32
CA ARG A 201 2.38 27.86 13.88
C ARG A 201 1.49 26.67 13.54
N LEU A 202 2.03 25.66 12.86
CA LEU A 202 1.30 24.44 12.52
C LEU A 202 0.85 23.66 13.75
N LEU A 203 1.73 23.53 14.76
CA LEU A 203 1.44 22.80 15.98
C LEU A 203 0.57 23.60 16.96
N GLY A 204 0.86 24.90 17.10
CA GLY A 204 0.18 25.80 18.03
C GLY A 204 -1.13 26.36 17.52
N ARG A 205 -1.32 26.43 16.19
CA ARG A 205 -2.51 26.90 15.47
C ARG A 205 -3.03 28.25 15.96
N GLY A 206 -2.09 29.14 16.28
CA GLY A 206 -2.38 30.46 16.85
C GLY A 206 -2.96 30.46 18.27
N ARG A 207 -3.13 29.29 18.90
CA ARG A 207 -3.66 29.14 20.28
C ARG A 207 -2.56 29.04 21.32
N LEU A 208 -1.38 28.56 20.93
CA LEU A 208 -0.22 28.40 21.79
C LEU A 208 0.88 29.39 21.41
N SER A 209 1.60 29.89 22.41
CA SER A 209 2.86 30.61 22.19
C SER A 209 3.98 29.65 21.78
N ASP A 210 4.99 30.14 21.06
CA ASP A 210 6.15 29.35 20.62
C ASP A 210 6.82 28.60 21.78
N ARG A 211 6.92 29.25 22.95
CA ARG A 211 7.46 28.62 24.17
C ARG A 211 6.62 27.43 24.63
N GLN A 212 5.29 27.55 24.59
CA GLN A 212 4.38 26.45 24.97
C GLN A 212 4.45 25.31 23.95
N VAL A 213 4.56 25.64 22.66
CA VAL A 213 4.75 24.62 21.61
C VAL A 213 6.05 23.88 21.83
N LEU A 214 7.17 24.59 22.04
CA LEU A 214 8.48 24.00 22.29
C LEU A 214 8.46 23.07 23.51
N GLN A 215 7.90 23.52 24.64
CA GLN A 215 7.82 22.71 25.85
C GLN A 215 7.02 21.42 25.61
N ARG A 216 5.85 21.52 24.98
CA ARG A 216 5.03 20.33 24.66
C ARG A 216 5.72 19.40 23.66
N PHE A 217 6.44 19.97 22.70
CA PHE A 217 7.22 19.22 21.73
C PHE A 217 8.33 18.44 22.42
N GLN A 218 9.08 19.07 23.33
CA GLN A 218 10.10 18.41 24.15
C GLN A 218 9.51 17.26 24.95
N GLU A 219 8.44 17.52 25.71
CA GLU A 219 7.77 16.50 26.53
C GLU A 219 7.30 15.30 25.69
N ARG A 220 6.70 15.55 24.52
CA ARG A 220 6.16 14.52 23.63
C ARG A 220 7.25 13.70 22.94
N PHE A 221 8.31 14.35 22.47
CA PHE A 221 9.33 13.72 21.62
C PHE A 221 10.65 13.40 22.35
N LYS A 222 10.68 13.51 23.69
CA LYS A 222 11.86 13.20 24.49
C LYS A 222 12.42 11.80 24.21
N SER A 223 11.57 10.78 24.27
CA SER A 223 11.98 9.39 24.03
C SER A 223 12.43 9.16 22.59
N LEU A 224 11.73 9.79 21.63
CA LEU A 224 12.07 9.66 20.22
C LEU A 224 13.42 10.30 19.90
N ARG A 225 13.69 11.47 20.46
CA ARG A 225 14.97 12.16 20.34
C ARG A 225 16.14 11.33 20.90
N ALA A 226 15.94 10.71 22.06
CA ALA A 226 16.93 9.79 22.64
C ALA A 226 17.17 8.59 21.72
N LEU A 227 16.10 7.95 21.23
CA LEU A 227 16.18 6.82 20.29
C LEU A 227 16.96 7.19 19.02
N ILE A 228 16.66 8.33 18.40
CA ILE A 228 17.38 8.79 17.20
C ILE A 228 18.86 8.99 17.50
N SER A 229 19.17 9.68 18.61
CA SER A 229 20.54 10.03 18.99
C SER A 229 21.40 8.81 19.34
N GLU A 230 20.80 7.74 19.86
CA GLU A 230 21.52 6.54 20.33
C GLU A 230 21.58 5.42 19.29
N SER A 231 20.56 5.29 18.42
CA SER A 231 20.34 4.08 17.62
C SER A 231 20.53 4.26 16.11
N VAL A 232 20.62 5.50 15.61
CA VAL A 232 20.69 5.76 14.17
C VAL A 232 22.13 6.09 13.77
N THR A 233 22.96 5.05 13.68
CA THR A 233 24.41 5.15 13.39
C THR A 233 24.76 4.99 11.90
N LEU A 234 24.01 4.17 11.16
CA LEU A 234 24.30 3.86 9.75
C LEU A 234 23.73 4.91 8.80
N GLY A 235 24.51 5.76 8.16
CA GLY A 235 23.99 6.67 7.12
C GLY A 235 23.41 8.00 7.60
N LEU A 236 23.61 8.38 8.87
CA LEU A 236 23.37 9.74 9.37
C LEU A 236 24.69 10.39 9.79
N ASP A 237 24.77 11.70 9.63
CA ASP A 237 25.91 12.50 10.09
C ASP A 237 25.95 12.58 11.63
N THR A 238 27.15 12.45 12.20
CA THR A 238 27.42 12.60 13.64
C THR A 238 26.99 13.96 14.18
N ASP A 239 27.03 15.02 13.36
CA ASP A 239 26.65 16.37 13.76
C ASP A 239 25.14 16.48 14.07
N VAL A 240 24.29 15.68 13.41
CA VAL A 240 22.84 15.66 13.66
C VAL A 240 22.53 15.12 15.05
N ALA A 241 23.24 14.08 15.49
CA ALA A 241 23.06 13.51 16.83
C ALA A 241 23.40 14.53 17.92
N ASP A 242 24.46 15.33 17.74
CA ASP A 242 24.82 16.38 18.68
C ASP A 242 23.83 17.55 18.67
N GLN A 243 23.32 17.94 17.50
CA GLN A 243 22.27 18.95 17.42
C GLN A 243 20.96 18.51 18.08
N LEU A 244 20.60 17.22 17.98
CA LEU A 244 19.43 16.64 18.65
C LEU A 244 19.56 16.66 20.17
N ARG A 245 20.76 16.67 20.76
CA ARG A 245 20.93 16.82 22.21
C ARG A 245 20.49 18.19 22.73
N ASN A 246 20.41 19.20 21.85
CA ASN A 246 19.89 20.51 22.23
C ASN A 246 18.35 20.50 22.29
N GLU A 247 17.81 20.44 23.51
CA GLU A 247 16.36 20.41 23.75
C GLU A 247 15.63 21.66 23.23
N ASN A 248 16.32 22.79 23.02
CA ASN A 248 15.71 24.03 22.52
C ASN A 248 15.43 24.03 21.00
N ARG A 249 15.76 22.94 20.30
CA ARG A 249 15.51 22.81 18.86
C ARG A 249 14.31 21.92 18.57
N LEU A 250 13.58 22.24 17.51
CA LEU A 250 12.60 21.34 16.91
C LEU A 250 13.33 20.40 15.94
N PHE A 251 12.65 19.36 15.47
CA PHE A 251 13.18 18.53 14.39
C PHE A 251 12.04 17.94 13.55
N GLU A 252 12.36 17.58 12.31
CA GLU A 252 11.50 16.81 11.42
C GLU A 252 12.28 15.64 10.85
N CYS A 253 11.64 14.49 10.63
CA CYS A 253 12.33 13.33 10.05
C CYS A 253 11.50 12.62 8.97
N GLY A 254 12.19 11.94 8.07
CA GLY A 254 11.61 11.23 6.95
C GLY A 254 12.63 11.02 5.85
N TRP A 255 12.16 10.93 4.60
CA TRP A 255 13.01 10.75 3.43
C TRP A 255 13.09 12.02 2.60
N ALA A 256 14.30 12.38 2.18
CA ALA A 256 14.52 13.34 1.12
C ALA A 256 14.04 12.76 -0.24
N TRP A 257 14.11 13.54 -1.31
CA TRP A 257 13.68 13.07 -2.63
C TRP A 257 14.68 12.13 -3.30
N SER A 258 15.98 12.29 -3.00
CA SER A 258 17.08 11.45 -3.47
C SER A 258 18.07 11.20 -2.32
N LEU A 259 19.28 10.74 -2.62
CA LEU A 259 20.37 10.62 -1.67
C LEU A 259 20.72 11.99 -1.09
N VAL A 260 20.80 12.07 0.24
CA VAL A 260 21.13 13.31 0.94
C VAL A 260 22.59 13.66 0.65
N LYS A 261 22.84 14.92 0.30
CA LYS A 261 24.19 15.45 0.09
C LYS A 261 25.06 15.20 1.31
N ASP A 262 26.29 14.75 1.07
CA ASP A 262 27.26 14.37 2.09
C ASP A 262 26.83 13.24 3.04
N ALA A 263 25.74 12.51 2.72
CA ALA A 263 25.35 11.34 3.51
C ALA A 263 26.45 10.27 3.49
N PRO A 264 26.89 9.78 4.66
CA PRO A 264 28.00 8.84 4.75
C PRO A 264 27.66 7.55 4.00
N GLU A 265 28.69 6.90 3.46
CA GLU A 265 28.55 5.59 2.84
C GLU A 265 28.13 4.55 3.88
N VAL A 266 27.29 3.61 3.47
CA VAL A 266 26.87 2.50 4.34
C VAL A 266 27.94 1.42 4.27
N GLU A 267 28.49 1.03 5.41
CA GLU A 267 29.44 -0.08 5.46
C GLU A 267 28.77 -1.40 5.05
N VAL A 268 29.34 -2.06 4.05
CA VAL A 268 28.92 -3.37 3.54
C VAL A 268 30.15 -4.28 3.39
N GLU A 269 29.91 -5.59 3.35
CA GLU A 269 30.92 -6.62 3.13
C GLU A 269 31.61 -6.43 1.77
N ALA A 270 32.89 -6.82 1.68
CA ALA A 270 33.71 -6.56 0.50
C ALA A 270 33.15 -7.16 -0.79
N GLN A 271 32.50 -8.33 -0.72
CA GLN A 271 31.86 -8.95 -1.88
C GLN A 271 30.64 -8.13 -2.31
N THR A 272 29.80 -7.73 -1.37
CA THR A 272 28.63 -6.88 -1.64
C THR A 272 29.04 -5.54 -2.24
N ALA A 273 30.12 -4.93 -1.75
CA ALA A 273 30.67 -3.71 -2.32
C ALA A 273 31.07 -3.87 -3.80
N GLN A 274 31.57 -5.05 -4.19
CA GLN A 274 31.84 -5.35 -5.60
C GLN A 274 30.54 -5.53 -6.40
N ASP A 275 29.55 -6.20 -5.82
CA ASP A 275 28.29 -6.53 -6.51
C ASP A 275 27.41 -5.28 -6.76
N ILE A 276 27.39 -4.33 -5.83
CA ILE A 276 26.58 -3.09 -5.93
C ILE A 276 27.35 -1.91 -6.50
N GLY A 277 28.67 -2.03 -6.66
CA GLY A 277 29.55 -0.96 -7.14
C GLY A 277 29.72 0.20 -6.15
N LYS A 278 30.31 1.30 -6.63
CA LYS A 278 30.53 2.50 -5.81
C LYS A 278 29.20 3.16 -5.43
N GLN A 279 29.04 3.48 -4.15
CA GLN A 279 27.87 4.22 -3.69
C GLN A 279 27.87 5.66 -4.25
N PRO A 280 26.80 6.11 -4.93
CA PRO A 280 26.80 7.41 -5.60
C PRO A 280 26.76 8.57 -4.60
N GLN A 281 27.20 9.76 -5.03
CA GLN A 281 27.14 10.97 -4.21
C GLN A 281 25.71 11.49 -4.10
N GLY A 282 25.40 12.12 -2.97
CA GLY A 282 24.09 12.71 -2.74
C GLY A 282 23.94 14.10 -3.33
N VAL A 283 22.74 14.42 -3.82
CA VAL A 283 22.40 15.72 -4.41
C VAL A 283 21.24 16.41 -3.69
N ALA A 284 20.45 15.66 -2.90
CA ALA A 284 19.30 16.22 -2.21
C ALA A 284 19.73 16.99 -0.97
N HIS A 285 19.08 18.12 -0.70
CA HIS A 285 19.17 18.75 0.62
C HIS A 285 18.63 17.80 1.71
N ALA A 286 19.19 17.90 2.92
CA ALA A 286 18.87 17.06 4.07
C ALA A 286 17.49 17.39 4.70
N VAL A 287 16.43 17.42 3.90
CA VAL A 287 15.08 17.83 4.33
C VAL A 287 14.04 16.76 3.98
N PRO A 288 13.13 16.42 4.91
CA PRO A 288 12.15 15.37 4.66
C PRO A 288 11.00 15.89 3.79
N TYR A 289 10.64 15.10 2.78
CA TYR A 289 9.47 15.34 1.93
C TYR A 289 8.35 14.38 2.32
N LEU A 290 7.14 14.91 2.54
CA LEU A 290 5.98 14.10 2.93
C LEU A 290 5.69 12.98 1.92
N TYR A 291 5.73 13.28 0.62
CA TYR A 291 5.49 12.31 -0.44
C TYR A 291 6.49 11.15 -0.42
N PHE A 292 7.79 11.44 -0.57
CA PHE A 292 8.85 10.43 -0.57
C PHE A 292 8.91 9.65 0.75
N THR A 293 8.55 10.30 1.86
CA THR A 293 8.37 9.62 3.15
C THR A 293 7.25 8.59 3.09
N VAL A 294 6.08 8.92 2.55
CA VAL A 294 4.98 7.95 2.38
C VAL A 294 5.39 6.81 1.45
N VAL A 295 6.11 7.10 0.37
CA VAL A 295 6.59 6.08 -0.57
C VAL A 295 7.57 5.11 0.10
N ALA A 296 8.52 5.60 0.91
CA ALA A 296 9.41 4.75 1.68
C ALA A 296 8.65 3.92 2.74
N LEU A 297 7.65 4.50 3.40
CA LEU A 297 6.83 3.80 4.40
C LEU A 297 5.97 2.68 3.80
N ASP A 298 5.65 2.74 2.51
CA ASP A 298 4.92 1.70 1.81
C ASP A 298 5.82 0.50 1.44
N GLY A 299 7.06 0.72 0.99
CA GLY A 299 7.93 -0.36 0.51
C GLY A 299 8.76 -1.05 1.60
N ILE A 300 9.20 -0.34 2.65
CA ILE A 300 10.00 -0.93 3.73
C ILE A 300 9.31 -2.13 4.43
N PRO A 301 7.99 -2.12 4.71
CA PRO A 301 7.31 -3.26 5.32
C PRO A 301 7.52 -4.60 4.61
N ASP A 302 7.70 -4.61 3.29
CA ASP A 302 7.86 -5.83 2.48
C ASP A 302 9.11 -6.63 2.88
N LEU A 303 10.16 -5.97 3.37
CA LEU A 303 11.38 -6.60 3.90
C LEU A 303 11.11 -7.50 5.12
N SER A 304 9.97 -7.30 5.78
CA SER A 304 9.57 -8.01 6.98
C SER A 304 8.22 -8.71 6.85
N SER A 305 7.67 -8.80 5.63
CA SER A 305 6.41 -9.50 5.37
C SER A 305 6.53 -10.98 5.74
N GLU A 306 5.41 -11.60 6.10
CA GLU A 306 5.37 -13.04 6.42
C GLU A 306 5.97 -13.87 5.28
N ARG A 307 5.65 -13.52 4.03
CA ARG A 307 6.20 -14.17 2.84
C ARG A 307 7.71 -14.05 2.75
N THR A 308 8.27 -12.85 2.91
CA THR A 308 9.73 -12.61 2.86
C THR A 308 10.45 -13.44 3.93
N LEU A 309 9.88 -13.53 5.13
CA LEU A 309 10.43 -14.30 6.25
C LEU A 309 10.31 -15.81 6.02
N VAL A 310 9.13 -16.31 5.63
CA VAL A 310 8.88 -17.75 5.38
C VAL A 310 9.72 -18.28 4.22
N LEU A 311 9.85 -17.48 3.17
CA LEU A 311 10.70 -17.83 2.03
C LEU A 311 12.18 -17.52 2.26
N GLY A 312 12.58 -16.88 3.36
CA GLY A 312 13.98 -16.56 3.64
C GLY A 312 14.67 -15.89 2.45
N LEU A 313 14.08 -14.82 1.93
CA LEU A 313 14.54 -14.16 0.70
C LEU A 313 15.75 -13.25 0.90
N LEU A 314 16.04 -12.86 2.15
CA LEU A 314 17.12 -11.94 2.49
C LEU A 314 18.40 -12.69 2.87
N THR A 315 19.55 -12.16 2.44
CA THR A 315 20.86 -12.56 2.98
C THR A 315 21.04 -12.03 4.41
N ALA A 316 22.05 -12.54 5.13
CA ALA A 316 22.34 -12.08 6.49
C ALA A 316 22.68 -10.58 6.54
N GLU A 317 23.37 -10.06 5.53
CA GLU A 317 23.66 -8.63 5.43
C GLU A 317 22.40 -7.81 5.09
N GLN A 318 21.59 -8.25 4.13
CA GLN A 318 20.31 -7.62 3.82
C GLN A 318 19.39 -7.59 5.05
N GLN A 319 19.41 -8.62 5.90
CA GLN A 319 18.65 -8.61 7.15
C GLN A 319 19.11 -7.48 8.09
N LYS A 320 20.42 -7.21 8.20
CA LYS A 320 20.94 -6.08 8.99
C LYS A 320 20.47 -4.73 8.42
N LEU A 321 20.53 -4.58 7.09
CA LEU A 321 20.04 -3.38 6.40
C LEU A 321 18.53 -3.21 6.60
N ALA A 322 17.77 -4.30 6.55
CA ALA A 322 16.32 -4.30 6.78
C ALA A 322 15.97 -3.87 8.21
N ASP A 323 16.70 -4.33 9.21
CA ASP A 323 16.52 -3.90 10.61
C ASP A 323 16.82 -2.39 10.77
N ALA A 324 17.86 -1.89 10.09
CA ALA A 324 18.21 -0.46 10.10
C ALA A 324 17.15 0.43 9.42
N LEU A 325 16.52 -0.06 8.33
CA LEU A 325 15.40 0.58 7.67
C LEU A 325 14.13 0.51 8.53
N ARG A 326 13.85 -0.63 9.18
CA ARG A 326 12.71 -0.79 10.09
C ARG A 326 12.79 0.21 11.23
N LEU A 327 13.96 0.41 11.84
CA LEU A 327 14.13 1.41 12.89
C LEU A 327 13.72 2.83 12.42
N ARG A 328 14.17 3.26 11.23
CA ARG A 328 13.81 4.56 10.64
C ARG A 328 12.33 4.66 10.30
N TRP A 329 11.77 3.58 9.77
CA TRP A 329 10.35 3.44 9.48
C TRP A 329 9.52 3.65 10.76
N GLU A 330 9.93 3.05 11.88
CA GLU A 330 9.28 3.21 13.17
C GLU A 330 9.41 4.64 13.73
N ILE A 331 10.62 5.20 13.69
CA ILE A 331 10.91 6.58 14.13
C ILE A 331 10.01 7.58 13.39
N THR A 332 9.92 7.43 12.07
CA THR A 332 9.17 8.32 11.19
C THR A 332 7.68 8.30 11.50
N GLN A 333 7.10 7.12 11.65
CA GLN A 333 5.69 7.00 12.03
C GLN A 333 5.40 7.59 13.41
N GLN A 334 6.26 7.32 14.40
CA GLN A 334 6.09 7.89 15.74
C GLN A 334 6.17 9.42 15.71
N TYR A 335 7.11 9.98 14.94
CA TYR A 335 7.22 11.42 14.74
C TYR A 335 5.94 12.00 14.12
N TRP A 336 5.57 11.55 12.92
CA TRP A 336 4.45 12.13 12.16
C TRP A 336 3.09 11.86 12.79
N SER A 337 2.88 10.69 13.41
CA SER A 337 1.68 10.42 14.22
C SER A 337 1.64 11.34 15.46
N GLY A 338 2.82 11.62 16.03
CA GLY A 338 3.02 12.61 17.07
C GLY A 338 2.57 14.00 16.63
N ILE A 339 3.00 14.44 15.45
CA ILE A 339 2.72 15.75 14.86
C ILE A 339 1.24 15.87 14.44
N ALA A 340 0.71 14.88 13.74
CA ALA A 340 -0.68 14.85 13.26
C ALA A 340 -1.69 14.99 14.41
N ARG A 341 -1.34 14.48 15.60
CA ARG A 341 -2.18 14.42 16.81
C ARG A 341 -1.57 15.21 17.98
N PHE A 342 -0.84 16.29 17.65
CA PHE A 342 -0.06 17.03 18.64
C PHE A 342 -0.91 17.60 19.79
N ASP A 343 -2.13 18.04 19.47
CA ASP A 343 -3.12 18.55 20.42
C ASP A 343 -4.31 17.57 20.51
N ALA A 344 -4.64 17.11 21.71
CA ALA A 344 -5.70 16.12 21.92
C ALA A 344 -7.10 16.65 21.55
N ALA A 345 -7.36 17.94 21.81
CA ALA A 345 -8.68 18.54 21.62
C ALA A 345 -9.05 18.73 20.15
N THR A 346 -8.07 19.05 19.30
CA THR A 346 -8.27 19.20 17.86
C THR A 346 -6.95 18.80 17.20
N TRP A 347 -6.95 17.92 16.23
CA TRP A 347 -5.71 17.45 15.63
C TRP A 347 -5.21 18.46 14.59
N PRO A 348 -3.90 18.77 14.50
CA PRO A 348 -3.36 19.50 13.35
C PRO A 348 -3.80 18.88 12.01
N LEU A 349 -3.91 17.55 11.94
CA LEU A 349 -4.36 16.85 10.72
C LEU A 349 -5.80 17.20 10.29
N GLU A 350 -6.65 17.66 11.21
CA GLU A 350 -8.03 18.04 10.88
C GLU A 350 -8.12 19.40 10.17
N GLU A 351 -7.04 20.18 10.16
CA GLU A 351 -6.92 21.42 9.41
C GLU A 351 -6.41 21.10 7.99
N ILE A 352 -7.36 21.01 7.06
CA ILE A 352 -7.12 20.74 5.64
C ILE A 352 -7.32 22.05 4.87
N PRO A 353 -6.38 22.47 4.01
CA PRO A 353 -5.19 21.73 3.57
C PRO A 353 -3.97 21.88 4.50
N TRP A 354 -3.09 20.87 4.47
CA TRP A 354 -1.84 20.87 5.23
C TRP A 354 -0.82 21.74 4.52
N ARG A 355 -0.05 22.51 5.29
CA ARG A 355 1.03 23.36 4.80
C ARG A 355 2.39 22.82 5.22
N THR A 356 3.29 22.61 4.25
CA THR A 356 4.66 22.18 4.54
C THR A 356 5.45 23.28 5.24
N THR A 357 6.34 22.90 6.14
CA THR A 357 7.09 23.82 7.00
C THR A 357 8.26 24.48 6.27
N LEU A 358 8.89 23.78 5.33
CA LEU A 358 10.03 24.29 4.58
C LEU A 358 9.60 25.08 3.35
N GLN A 359 9.03 24.41 2.34
CA GLN A 359 8.64 25.07 1.09
C GLN A 359 7.36 25.93 1.22
N GLN A 360 6.69 25.89 2.37
CA GLN A 360 5.46 26.65 2.63
C GLN A 360 4.33 26.34 1.64
N LEU A 361 4.37 25.16 1.00
CA LEU A 361 3.38 24.69 0.03
C LEU A 361 2.16 24.15 0.77
N GLU A 362 0.97 24.44 0.26
CA GLU A 362 -0.30 24.10 0.89
C GLU A 362 -1.18 23.31 -0.09
N SER A 363 -1.58 22.10 0.31
CA SER A 363 -2.37 21.20 -0.54
C SER A 363 -3.07 20.10 0.26
N GLU A 364 -4.24 19.67 -0.22
CA GLU A 364 -4.94 18.46 0.22
C GLU A 364 -4.05 17.22 0.10
N TYR A 365 -3.13 17.18 -0.88
CA TYR A 365 -2.20 16.08 -1.07
C TYR A 365 -1.28 15.92 0.17
N PHE A 366 -0.84 17.02 0.77
CA PHE A 366 -0.02 16.96 1.98
C PHE A 366 -0.83 16.50 3.19
N SER A 367 -2.10 16.89 3.29
CA SER A 367 -3.01 16.34 4.31
C SER A 367 -3.18 14.83 4.14
N LEU A 368 -3.36 14.36 2.90
CA LEU A 368 -3.43 12.92 2.59
C LEU A 368 -2.11 12.21 2.90
N SER A 369 -0.97 12.84 2.66
CA SER A 369 0.34 12.27 2.99
C SER A 369 0.51 12.10 4.51
N VAL A 370 0.17 13.12 5.31
CA VAL A 370 0.21 12.99 6.78
C VAL A 370 -0.82 11.97 7.28
N ALA A 371 -2.03 11.97 6.73
CA ALA A 371 -3.03 10.95 7.04
C ALA A 371 -2.52 9.54 6.71
N SER A 372 -1.84 9.35 5.57
CA SER A 372 -1.22 8.09 5.17
C SER A 372 -0.21 7.58 6.22
N ILE A 373 0.65 8.46 6.71
CA ILE A 373 1.62 8.10 7.75
C ILE A 373 0.91 7.75 9.07
N LEU A 374 -0.15 8.49 9.43
CA LEU A 374 -0.98 8.16 10.59
C LEU A 374 -1.64 6.78 10.43
N VAL A 375 -2.18 6.44 9.26
CA VAL A 375 -2.77 5.13 8.99
C VAL A 375 -1.77 4.00 9.27
N HIS A 376 -0.53 4.13 8.79
CA HIS A 376 0.54 3.15 9.07
C HIS A 376 0.77 2.96 10.58
N ASP A 377 0.83 4.06 11.34
CA ASP A 377 0.96 3.98 12.80
C ASP A 377 -0.27 3.32 13.47
N LEU A 378 -1.49 3.59 12.99
CA LEU A 378 -2.73 2.98 13.50
C LEU A 378 -2.74 1.44 13.28
N VAL A 379 -2.22 0.95 12.15
CA VAL A 379 -2.05 -0.49 11.87
C VAL A 379 -1.24 -1.14 12.99
N ARG A 380 -0.12 -0.51 13.37
CA ARG A 380 0.82 -1.06 14.34
C ARG A 380 0.28 -1.06 15.77
N ARG A 381 -0.29 0.06 16.24
CA ARG A 381 -0.52 0.28 17.68
C ARG A 381 -1.89 -0.16 18.23
N ARG A 382 -2.75 -0.80 17.41
CA ARG A 382 -4.16 -1.10 17.73
C ARG A 382 -4.87 0.16 18.23
N ALA A 383 -5.18 1.07 17.29
CA ALA A 383 -5.84 2.34 17.54
C ALA A 383 -7.09 2.28 18.44
N THR A 384 -7.39 3.39 19.11
CA THR A 384 -8.69 3.58 19.77
C THR A 384 -9.79 3.86 18.74
N ASP A 385 -11.04 3.59 19.10
CA ASP A 385 -12.19 3.87 18.21
C ASP A 385 -12.34 5.38 17.91
N ASP A 386 -11.93 6.25 18.84
CA ASP A 386 -11.91 7.71 18.64
C ASP A 386 -10.87 8.11 17.59
N ASP A 387 -9.64 7.59 17.70
CA ASP A 387 -8.58 7.86 16.72
C ASP A 387 -9.02 7.47 15.31
N LEU A 388 -9.68 6.31 15.19
CA LEU A 388 -10.21 5.82 13.93
C LEU A 388 -11.31 6.73 13.40
N THR A 389 -12.33 7.05 14.22
CA THR A 389 -13.48 7.86 13.81
C THR A 389 -13.05 9.24 13.27
N ARG A 390 -12.08 9.88 13.92
CA ARG A 390 -11.52 11.16 13.48
C ARG A 390 -10.77 11.02 12.17
N THR A 391 -9.99 9.95 12.02
CA THR A 391 -9.28 9.65 10.76
C THR A 391 -10.26 9.41 9.61
N VAL A 392 -11.37 8.69 9.83
CA VAL A 392 -12.44 8.51 8.82
C VAL A 392 -12.97 9.86 8.34
N ALA A 393 -13.26 10.79 9.27
CA ALA A 393 -13.75 12.11 8.92
C ALA A 393 -12.73 12.93 8.08
N VAL A 394 -11.43 12.78 8.35
CA VAL A 394 -10.38 13.38 7.53
C VAL A 394 -10.40 12.81 6.10
N MET A 395 -10.50 11.48 5.95
CA MET A 395 -10.54 10.82 4.63
C MET A 395 -11.76 11.25 3.80
N GLU A 396 -12.94 11.32 4.40
CA GLU A 396 -14.16 11.80 3.74
C GLU A 396 -14.02 13.26 3.29
N ARG A 397 -13.46 14.14 4.14
CA ARG A 397 -13.21 15.55 3.79
C ARG A 397 -12.20 15.68 2.66
N LEU A 398 -11.17 14.83 2.62
CA LEU A 398 -10.21 14.81 1.51
C LEU A 398 -10.87 14.39 0.20
N ALA A 399 -11.73 13.38 0.22
CA ALA A 399 -12.49 12.95 -0.96
C ALA A 399 -13.43 14.05 -1.48
N GLU A 400 -14.10 14.76 -0.55
CA GLU A 400 -15.00 15.86 -0.88
C GLU A 400 -14.22 17.05 -1.49
N ARG A 401 -13.13 17.46 -0.85
CA ARG A 401 -12.28 18.57 -1.30
C ARG A 401 -11.57 18.27 -2.61
N GLY A 402 -11.19 17.02 -2.84
CA GLY A 402 -10.64 16.54 -4.10
C GLY A 402 -11.67 16.30 -5.20
N ARG A 403 -12.96 16.62 -5.00
CA ARG A 403 -14.05 16.41 -5.99
C ARG A 403 -14.23 14.98 -6.47
N ILE A 404 -13.90 14.02 -5.60
CA ILE A 404 -14.11 12.59 -5.86
C ILE A 404 -15.55 12.22 -5.52
N THR A 405 -16.06 12.70 -4.38
CA THR A 405 -17.42 12.41 -3.87
C THR A 405 -18.38 13.59 -3.99
N SER A 406 -17.94 14.69 -4.59
CA SER A 406 -18.73 15.92 -4.77
C SER A 406 -18.63 16.43 -6.20
N ARG A 407 -19.58 17.26 -6.62
CA ARG A 407 -19.62 17.82 -7.98
C ARG A 407 -18.57 18.93 -8.14
N THR A 408 -17.98 19.03 -9.33
CA THR A 408 -17.08 20.13 -9.67
C THR A 408 -17.85 21.43 -9.91
N ALA A 409 -17.22 22.55 -9.55
CA ALA A 409 -17.61 23.86 -10.06
C ALA A 409 -16.95 24.12 -11.42
N ARG A 410 -17.36 25.18 -12.12
CA ARG A 410 -16.64 25.66 -13.30
C ARG A 410 -15.26 26.18 -12.87
N GLU A 411 -14.20 25.76 -13.57
CA GLU A 411 -12.81 26.15 -13.28
C GLU A 411 -12.38 25.81 -11.84
N ASP A 412 -12.83 24.65 -11.33
CA ASP A 412 -12.54 24.22 -9.96
C ASP A 412 -11.05 23.91 -9.77
N PRO A 413 -10.33 24.62 -8.88
CA PRO A 413 -8.90 24.40 -8.66
C PRO A 413 -8.58 23.00 -8.12
N ALA A 414 -9.54 22.31 -7.51
CA ALA A 414 -9.36 20.95 -7.01
C ALA A 414 -9.06 19.93 -8.13
N ILE A 415 -9.40 20.25 -9.39
CA ILE A 415 -9.07 19.40 -10.55
C ILE A 415 -7.56 19.31 -10.75
N GLY A 416 -6.83 20.37 -10.35
CA GLY A 416 -5.36 20.41 -10.37
C GLY A 416 -4.72 19.31 -9.51
N LEU A 417 -5.42 18.74 -8.53
CA LEU A 417 -4.95 17.58 -7.75
C LEU A 417 -4.84 16.30 -8.60
N HIS A 418 -5.57 16.23 -9.72
CA HIS A 418 -5.64 15.06 -10.60
C HIS A 418 -4.87 15.27 -11.90
N ASN A 419 -4.93 16.47 -12.49
CA ASN A 419 -4.18 16.82 -13.70
C ASN A 419 -3.83 18.32 -13.70
N PRO A 420 -2.54 18.70 -13.81
CA PRO A 420 -1.36 17.82 -13.92
C PRO A 420 -0.97 17.10 -12.62
N GLY A 421 -1.62 17.42 -11.49
CA GLY A 421 -1.23 16.95 -10.17
C GLY A 421 -0.49 18.04 -9.38
N VAL A 422 -0.02 17.67 -8.18
CA VAL A 422 0.71 18.58 -7.28
C VAL A 422 2.19 18.50 -7.54
N THR A 423 2.86 19.64 -7.71
CA THR A 423 4.30 19.69 -7.99
C THR A 423 5.12 19.96 -6.73
N LEU A 424 6.31 19.35 -6.67
CA LEU A 424 7.29 19.50 -5.60
C LEU A 424 8.61 19.99 -6.19
N PRO A 425 9.13 21.16 -5.78
CA PRO A 425 10.50 21.55 -6.11
C PRO A 425 11.48 20.62 -5.40
N LEU A 426 12.49 20.14 -6.13
CA LEU A 426 13.49 19.19 -5.65
C LEU A 426 14.74 19.94 -5.21
N LEU A 427 14.80 20.28 -3.92
CA LEU A 427 15.87 21.10 -3.36
C LEU A 427 17.23 20.39 -3.44
N GLY A 428 18.24 21.09 -3.95
CA GLY A 428 19.58 20.58 -4.24
C GLY A 428 19.78 20.14 -5.71
N SER A 429 18.69 20.01 -6.48
CA SER A 429 18.78 19.65 -7.91
C SER A 429 19.46 20.72 -8.79
N GLU A 430 19.46 21.97 -8.34
CA GLU A 430 20.11 23.09 -9.00
C GLU A 430 21.65 22.97 -9.06
N GLU A 431 22.25 22.11 -8.25
CA GLU A 431 23.70 21.89 -8.23
C GLU A 431 24.20 21.09 -9.44
N ILE A 432 23.30 20.35 -10.10
CA ILE A 432 23.60 19.45 -11.23
C ILE A 432 22.95 19.90 -12.55
N GLY A 433 22.32 21.09 -12.57
CA GLY A 433 21.67 21.64 -13.76
C GLY A 433 20.50 22.58 -13.40
N PRO A 434 19.56 22.84 -14.33
CA PRO A 434 18.34 23.60 -14.02
C PRO A 434 17.55 22.97 -12.86
N ALA A 435 16.97 23.77 -11.98
CA ALA A 435 16.16 23.27 -10.85
C ALA A 435 15.04 22.34 -11.34
N MET A 436 14.89 21.20 -10.68
CA MET A 436 13.94 20.15 -11.01
C MET A 436 12.70 20.19 -10.11
N LYS A 437 11.60 19.64 -10.63
CA LYS A 437 10.38 19.36 -9.90
C LYS A 437 9.90 17.93 -10.13
N TRP A 438 9.16 17.41 -9.16
CA TRP A 438 8.44 16.14 -9.23
C TRP A 438 6.93 16.38 -9.21
N THR A 439 6.16 15.64 -10.02
CA THR A 439 4.71 15.83 -10.13
C THR A 439 3.95 14.61 -9.59
N MET A 440 3.07 14.84 -8.63
CA MET A 440 2.27 13.84 -7.94
C MET A 440 0.82 13.88 -8.46
N GLY A 441 0.47 12.93 -9.34
CA GLY A 441 -0.86 12.83 -9.94
C GLY A 441 -1.77 11.77 -9.31
N ASP A 442 -1.32 11.09 -8.24
CA ASP A 442 -1.92 9.87 -7.70
C ASP A 442 -2.85 10.07 -6.50
N PHE A 443 -3.31 11.31 -6.26
CA PHE A 443 -4.14 11.67 -5.11
C PHE A 443 -5.32 10.70 -4.87
N SER A 444 -6.13 10.44 -5.91
CA SER A 444 -7.29 9.54 -5.80
C SER A 444 -6.89 8.09 -5.50
N ALA A 445 -5.80 7.61 -6.11
CA ALA A 445 -5.34 6.24 -5.92
C ALA A 445 -4.74 6.04 -4.52
N GLN A 446 -3.96 7.01 -4.04
CA GLN A 446 -3.43 7.01 -2.68
C GLN A 446 -4.56 7.10 -1.65
N LEU A 447 -5.59 7.93 -1.88
CA LEU A 447 -6.76 8.03 -1.02
C LEU A 447 -7.52 6.69 -0.95
N LEU A 448 -7.69 6.01 -2.08
CA LEU A 448 -8.28 4.67 -2.12
C LEU A 448 -7.47 3.68 -1.27
N LYS A 449 -6.15 3.61 -1.47
CA LYS A 449 -5.26 2.70 -0.74
C LYS A 449 -5.42 2.85 0.76
N ARG A 450 -5.35 4.09 1.26
CA ARG A 450 -5.49 4.38 2.70
C ARG A 450 -6.89 4.10 3.23
N THR A 451 -7.92 4.36 2.43
CA THR A 451 -9.31 4.06 2.83
C THR A 451 -9.52 2.55 3.00
N VAL A 452 -9.03 1.74 2.05
CA VAL A 452 -9.09 0.26 2.15
C VAL A 452 -8.27 -0.27 3.32
N GLN A 453 -7.07 0.27 3.55
CA GLN A 453 -6.25 -0.10 4.71
C GLN A 453 -6.96 0.22 6.03
N LEU A 454 -7.61 1.38 6.14
CA LEU A 454 -8.42 1.75 7.31
C LEU A 454 -9.63 0.82 7.49
N CYS A 455 -10.29 0.38 6.42
CA CYS A 455 -11.38 -0.61 6.49
C CYS A 455 -10.93 -1.90 7.20
N ALA A 456 -9.72 -2.37 6.88
CA ALA A 456 -9.14 -3.60 7.43
C ALA A 456 -8.73 -3.47 8.91
N LEU A 457 -8.55 -2.25 9.40
CA LEU A 457 -8.25 -1.98 10.82
C LEU A 457 -9.50 -1.76 11.67
N SER A 458 -10.59 -1.34 11.04
CA SER A 458 -11.80 -0.95 11.76
C SER A 458 -12.35 -2.14 12.56
N ARG A 459 -12.64 -1.87 13.83
CA ARG A 459 -13.39 -2.78 14.71
C ARG A 459 -14.81 -2.32 14.98
N ASN A 460 -15.16 -1.16 14.42
CA ASN A 460 -16.45 -0.54 14.53
C ASN A 460 -17.21 -0.71 13.20
N ILE A 461 -18.37 -1.37 13.26
CA ILE A 461 -19.19 -1.67 12.07
C ILE A 461 -19.56 -0.38 11.32
N GLY A 462 -19.96 0.68 12.03
CA GLY A 462 -20.35 1.95 11.40
C GLY A 462 -19.19 2.67 10.73
N SER A 463 -17.99 2.64 11.33
CA SER A 463 -16.79 3.20 10.68
C SER A 463 -16.34 2.38 9.48
N GLN A 464 -16.45 1.05 9.57
CA GLN A 464 -16.13 0.16 8.45
C GLN A 464 -17.07 0.37 7.26
N ASP A 465 -18.38 0.50 7.51
CA ASP A 465 -19.39 0.73 6.47
C ASP A 465 -19.18 2.07 5.73
N ARG A 466 -18.91 3.14 6.49
CA ARG A 466 -18.55 4.46 5.92
C ARG A 466 -17.30 4.40 5.06
N LEU A 467 -16.24 3.76 5.57
CA LEU A 467 -14.98 3.62 4.83
C LEU A 467 -15.15 2.74 3.58
N LEU A 468 -15.94 1.67 3.64
CA LEU A 468 -16.21 0.82 2.48
C LEU A 468 -16.98 1.59 1.41
N THR A 469 -18.02 2.33 1.80
CA THR A 469 -18.78 3.20 0.91
C THR A 469 -17.87 4.26 0.26
N LEU A 470 -16.99 4.87 1.05
CA LEU A 470 -16.01 5.83 0.56
C LEU A 470 -15.05 5.19 -0.46
N ALA A 471 -14.51 4.01 -0.15
CA ALA A 471 -13.61 3.28 -1.04
C ALA A 471 -14.30 2.92 -2.37
N GLU A 472 -15.56 2.49 -2.35
CA GLU A 472 -16.34 2.21 -3.56
C GLU A 472 -16.57 3.45 -4.42
N ASN A 473 -16.83 4.61 -3.80
CA ASN A 473 -16.97 5.88 -4.53
C ASN A 473 -15.65 6.35 -5.15
N ILE A 474 -14.53 6.19 -4.43
CA ILE A 474 -13.20 6.55 -4.96
C ILE A 474 -12.84 5.58 -6.11
N LEU A 475 -13.12 4.28 -5.94
CA LEU A 475 -12.89 3.29 -6.99
C LEU A 475 -13.73 3.60 -8.23
N ASP A 476 -15.01 3.98 -8.09
CA ASP A 476 -15.84 4.44 -9.21
C ASP A 476 -15.19 5.57 -9.99
N HIS A 477 -14.74 6.60 -9.26
CA HIS A 477 -14.07 7.75 -9.84
C HIS A 477 -12.82 7.34 -10.62
N LEU A 478 -11.97 6.47 -10.05
CA LEU A 478 -10.79 5.94 -10.73
C LEU A 478 -11.16 5.06 -11.94
N TRP A 479 -12.18 4.21 -11.82
CA TRP A 479 -12.59 3.29 -12.88
C TRP A 479 -13.11 4.03 -14.11
N ALA A 480 -13.78 5.17 -13.90
CA ALA A 480 -14.24 6.06 -14.95
C ALA A 480 -13.09 6.81 -15.67
N ARG A 481 -11.90 6.89 -15.05
CA ARG A 481 -10.68 7.48 -15.65
C ARG A 481 -9.88 6.50 -16.50
N ARG A 482 -10.38 5.28 -16.74
CA ARG A 482 -9.70 4.36 -17.67
C ARG A 482 -9.76 4.89 -19.10
N VAL A 483 -8.68 4.68 -19.83
CA VAL A 483 -8.60 4.99 -21.26
C VAL A 483 -9.63 4.12 -22.00
N SER A 484 -10.48 4.77 -22.81
CA SER A 484 -11.63 4.14 -23.49
C SER A 484 -11.29 3.56 -24.87
N ASP A 485 -10.22 4.05 -25.50
CA ASP A 485 -9.83 3.74 -26.88
C ASP A 485 -8.31 3.84 -27.08
N GLY A 486 -7.81 3.28 -28.18
CA GLY A 486 -6.38 3.27 -28.51
C GLY A 486 -5.57 2.18 -27.82
N GLU A 487 -4.24 2.33 -27.82
CA GLU A 487 -3.27 1.34 -27.35
C GLU A 487 -3.39 1.07 -25.83
N GLY A 488 -3.66 2.11 -25.05
CA GLY A 488 -3.79 2.03 -23.58
C GLY A 488 -5.14 1.58 -23.06
N VAL A 489 -6.03 1.00 -23.88
CA VAL A 489 -7.43 0.75 -23.48
C VAL A 489 -7.56 -0.10 -22.21
N GLY A 490 -8.30 0.42 -21.23
CA GLY A 490 -8.48 -0.19 -19.92
C GLY A 490 -7.35 0.07 -18.91
N LEU A 491 -6.31 0.81 -19.28
CA LEU A 491 -5.28 1.33 -18.38
C LEU A 491 -5.57 2.78 -17.98
N TRP A 492 -4.71 3.37 -17.15
CA TRP A 492 -4.82 4.74 -16.67
C TRP A 492 -3.74 5.64 -17.29
N ASP A 493 -3.94 6.95 -17.38
CA ASP A 493 -4.98 7.74 -16.73
C ASP A 493 -5.64 8.72 -17.72
N ASN A 494 -6.97 8.82 -17.66
CA ASN A 494 -7.80 9.73 -18.44
C ASN A 494 -8.68 10.59 -17.51
N VAL A 495 -8.08 11.60 -16.87
CA VAL A 495 -8.77 12.56 -16.00
C VAL A 495 -9.91 13.29 -16.73
N HIS A 496 -9.71 13.59 -18.02
CA HIS A 496 -10.70 14.27 -18.85
C HIS A 496 -12.04 13.52 -18.94
N ALA A 497 -12.03 12.18 -18.81
CA ALA A 497 -13.27 11.38 -18.83
C ALA A 497 -14.22 11.71 -17.66
N VAL A 498 -13.69 12.17 -16.53
CA VAL A 498 -14.47 12.53 -15.34
C VAL A 498 -14.58 14.04 -15.15
N TYR A 499 -13.56 14.79 -15.59
CA TYR A 499 -13.53 16.25 -15.57
C TYR A 499 -13.31 16.78 -17.00
N PRO A 500 -14.37 17.02 -17.79
CA PRO A 500 -14.24 17.46 -19.19
C PRO A 500 -13.47 18.78 -19.40
N GLU A 501 -13.37 19.61 -18.37
CA GLU A 501 -12.59 20.85 -18.33
C GLU A 501 -11.08 20.61 -18.16
N SER A 502 -10.66 19.42 -17.70
CA SER A 502 -9.26 19.03 -17.64
C SER A 502 -8.70 18.88 -19.06
N PRO A 503 -7.47 19.33 -19.33
CA PRO A 503 -6.78 19.00 -20.57
C PRO A 503 -6.73 17.48 -20.80
N VAL A 504 -6.77 17.08 -22.08
CA VAL A 504 -6.47 15.69 -22.46
C VAL A 504 -4.99 15.45 -22.21
N ARG A 505 -4.67 14.35 -21.52
CA ARG A 505 -3.29 13.98 -21.23
C ARG A 505 -2.54 13.69 -22.54
N THR A 506 -1.34 14.24 -22.66
CA THR A 506 -0.38 13.93 -23.71
C THR A 506 0.83 13.23 -23.07
N GLY A 507 1.45 12.29 -23.79
CA GLY A 507 2.62 11.53 -23.29
C GLY A 507 2.30 10.12 -22.78
N PRO A 508 3.17 9.52 -21.96
CA PRO A 508 3.04 8.12 -21.53
C PRO A 508 1.82 7.89 -20.63
N LEU A 509 1.34 6.65 -20.64
CA LEU A 509 0.35 6.15 -19.68
C LEU A 509 0.80 6.36 -18.25
N SER A 510 -0.16 6.44 -17.33
CA SER A 510 0.14 6.58 -15.90
C SER A 510 0.29 5.19 -15.28
N TRP A 511 1.52 4.68 -15.32
CA TRP A 511 1.86 3.44 -14.61
C TRP A 511 1.70 3.60 -13.10
N SER A 512 1.99 4.78 -12.55
CA SER A 512 1.71 5.13 -11.16
C SER A 512 0.26 4.86 -10.74
N ILE A 513 -0.75 5.32 -11.49
CA ILE A 513 -2.16 5.07 -11.15
C ILE A 513 -2.51 3.59 -11.30
N THR A 514 -2.03 2.97 -12.37
CA THR A 514 -2.32 1.55 -12.66
C THR A 514 -1.76 0.64 -11.56
N GLU A 515 -0.53 0.89 -11.15
CA GLU A 515 0.16 0.19 -10.06
C GLU A 515 -0.56 0.42 -8.74
N ARG A 516 -0.89 1.67 -8.38
CA ARG A 516 -1.59 1.98 -7.13
C ARG A 516 -2.96 1.34 -7.05
N VAL A 517 -3.73 1.30 -8.15
CA VAL A 517 -5.01 0.57 -8.20
C VAL A 517 -4.78 -0.92 -8.00
N THR A 518 -3.70 -1.48 -8.58
CA THR A 518 -3.32 -2.89 -8.38
C THR A 518 -3.00 -3.18 -6.91
N GLU A 519 -2.17 -2.36 -6.26
CA GLU A 519 -1.89 -2.46 -4.82
C GLU A 519 -3.17 -2.40 -3.98
N CYS A 520 -4.09 -1.48 -4.34
CA CYS A 520 -5.38 -1.36 -3.66
C CYS A 520 -6.21 -2.64 -3.77
N MET A 521 -6.22 -3.30 -4.93
CA MET A 521 -6.95 -4.56 -5.08
C MET A 521 -6.31 -5.69 -4.28
N VAL A 522 -4.98 -5.72 -4.14
CA VAL A 522 -4.31 -6.66 -3.23
C VAL A 522 -4.69 -6.39 -1.78
N ALA A 523 -4.67 -5.13 -1.35
CA ALA A 523 -5.13 -4.74 -0.01
C ALA A 523 -6.62 -5.08 0.22
N ALA A 524 -7.47 -4.89 -0.79
CA ALA A 524 -8.89 -5.22 -0.71
C ALA A 524 -9.12 -6.75 -0.67
N HIS A 525 -8.30 -7.54 -1.36
CA HIS A 525 -8.32 -9.00 -1.23
C HIS A 525 -8.00 -9.42 0.21
N ALA A 526 -6.98 -8.82 0.82
CA ALA A 526 -6.67 -9.05 2.24
C ALA A 526 -7.83 -8.64 3.17
N LEU A 527 -8.52 -7.53 2.89
CA LEU A 527 -9.72 -7.13 3.63
C LEU A 527 -10.84 -8.20 3.57
N TYR A 528 -11.18 -8.68 2.36
CA TYR A 528 -12.29 -9.62 2.19
C TYR A 528 -12.00 -11.06 2.63
N THR A 529 -10.73 -11.38 2.92
CA THR A 529 -10.35 -12.68 3.50
C THR A 529 -10.43 -12.69 5.03
N GLN A 530 -10.59 -11.52 5.67
CA GLN A 530 -10.77 -11.42 7.12
C GLN A 530 -12.18 -11.87 7.55
N ASP A 531 -12.28 -12.38 8.78
CA ASP A 531 -13.58 -12.63 9.41
C ASP A 531 -14.35 -11.30 9.60
N PRO A 532 -15.67 -11.26 9.39
CA PRO A 532 -16.47 -10.06 9.59
C PRO A 532 -16.36 -9.49 11.02
N ILE A 533 -16.57 -8.17 11.17
CA ILE A 533 -16.62 -7.56 12.50
C ILE A 533 -17.76 -8.18 13.32
N ARG A 534 -17.44 -8.58 14.54
CA ARG A 534 -18.39 -9.19 15.47
C ARG A 534 -19.31 -8.13 16.08
N SER A 535 -20.61 -8.31 15.92
CA SER A 535 -21.63 -7.58 16.69
C SER A 535 -21.93 -8.35 17.98
N SER A 536 -21.77 -7.67 19.13
CA SER A 536 -22.11 -8.24 20.44
C SER A 536 -23.61 -8.57 20.53
N GLU A 537 -24.46 -7.69 20.01
CA GLU A 537 -25.90 -7.85 19.94
C GLU A 537 -26.29 -9.08 19.12
N MET A 538 -25.70 -9.22 17.92
CA MET A 538 -25.95 -10.38 17.06
C MET A 538 -25.44 -11.67 17.69
N THR A 539 -24.30 -11.61 18.40
CA THR A 539 -23.76 -12.77 19.12
C THR A 539 -24.71 -13.22 20.23
N ALA A 540 -25.25 -12.28 21.01
CA ALA A 540 -26.23 -12.57 22.06
C ALA A 540 -27.52 -13.19 21.48
N LEU A 541 -28.04 -12.63 20.38
CA LEU A 541 -29.21 -13.17 19.68
C LEU A 541 -28.95 -14.58 19.12
N ALA A 542 -27.77 -14.81 18.52
CA ALA A 542 -27.37 -16.12 18.02
C ALA A 542 -27.30 -17.15 19.15
N GLN A 543 -26.67 -16.81 20.28
CA GLN A 543 -26.56 -17.67 21.45
C GLN A 543 -27.93 -18.01 22.07
N ALA A 544 -28.80 -17.02 22.20
CA ALA A 544 -30.17 -17.22 22.70
C ALA A 544 -30.96 -18.19 21.80
N ALA A 545 -30.99 -17.93 20.49
CA ALA A 545 -31.68 -18.80 19.53
C ALA A 545 -31.07 -20.22 19.49
N LEU A 546 -29.75 -20.34 19.57
CA LEU A 546 -29.06 -21.64 19.64
C LEU A 546 -29.43 -22.45 20.89
N SER A 547 -29.53 -21.77 22.04
CA SER A 547 -29.91 -22.41 23.30
C SER A 547 -31.34 -22.95 23.24
N GLU A 548 -32.28 -22.17 22.71
CA GLU A 548 -33.67 -22.59 22.53
C GLU A 548 -33.77 -23.75 21.53
N ALA A 549 -33.12 -23.63 20.37
CA ALA A 549 -33.13 -24.65 19.32
C ALA A 549 -32.55 -25.98 19.81
N ALA A 550 -31.45 -25.93 20.57
CA ALA A 550 -30.86 -27.12 21.17
C ALA A 550 -31.77 -27.77 22.22
N HIS A 551 -32.46 -26.98 23.04
CA HIS A 551 -33.42 -27.48 24.02
C HIS A 551 -34.60 -28.17 23.34
N LEU A 552 -35.21 -27.54 22.34
CA LEU A 552 -36.34 -28.10 21.60
C LEU A 552 -35.96 -29.34 20.81
N PHE A 553 -34.76 -29.38 20.22
CA PHE A 553 -34.26 -30.59 19.56
C PHE A 553 -34.02 -31.74 20.55
N GLY A 554 -33.44 -31.46 21.72
CA GLY A 554 -33.28 -32.46 22.78
C GLY A 554 -34.62 -33.00 23.27
N LYS A 555 -35.63 -32.13 23.40
CA LYS A 555 -37.01 -32.53 23.70
C LYS A 555 -37.61 -33.43 22.62
N GLU A 556 -37.43 -33.08 21.35
CA GLU A 556 -37.89 -33.89 20.21
C GLU A 556 -37.28 -35.30 20.24
N GLN A 557 -35.97 -35.41 20.48
CA GLN A 557 -35.28 -36.70 20.58
C GLN A 557 -35.69 -37.53 21.80
N LEU A 558 -36.14 -36.88 22.88
CA LEU A 558 -36.63 -37.56 24.08
C LEU A 558 -38.06 -38.09 23.91
N GLU A 559 -38.94 -37.28 23.31
CA GLU A 559 -40.36 -37.60 23.20
C GLU A 559 -40.68 -38.57 22.06
N GLN A 560 -39.78 -38.72 21.07
CA GLN A 560 -40.03 -39.51 19.87
C GLN A 560 -39.10 -40.72 19.74
N PRO A 561 -39.59 -41.86 19.23
CA PRO A 561 -38.73 -42.98 18.85
C PRO A 561 -37.73 -42.56 17.80
N ALA A 562 -36.49 -43.06 17.90
CA ALA A 562 -35.46 -42.78 16.92
C ALA A 562 -35.92 -43.24 15.52
N PRO A 563 -36.02 -42.33 14.53
CA PRO A 563 -36.45 -42.68 13.19
C PRO A 563 -35.41 -43.58 12.48
N ALA A 564 -35.87 -44.38 11.52
CA ALA A 564 -34.96 -45.19 10.72
C ALA A 564 -33.92 -44.29 9.99
N PRO A 565 -32.62 -44.64 9.97
CA PRO A 565 -31.56 -43.73 9.51
C PRO A 565 -31.64 -43.23 8.06
N LYS A 566 -32.45 -43.90 7.22
CA LYS A 566 -32.69 -43.58 5.79
C LYS A 566 -34.14 -43.16 5.51
N SER A 567 -34.94 -42.91 6.54
CA SER A 567 -36.28 -42.35 6.33
C SER A 567 -36.17 -40.84 6.10
N PRO A 568 -37.15 -40.21 5.42
CA PRO A 568 -37.20 -38.76 5.28
C PRO A 568 -37.10 -38.02 6.63
N GLN A 569 -37.74 -38.57 7.68
CA GLN A 569 -37.66 -38.03 9.03
C GLN A 569 -36.27 -38.22 9.66
N GLY A 570 -35.57 -39.33 9.37
CA GLY A 570 -34.19 -39.54 9.81
C GLY A 570 -33.18 -38.61 9.13
N GLU A 571 -33.38 -38.28 7.85
CA GLU A 571 -32.59 -37.28 7.14
C GLU A 571 -32.86 -35.86 7.69
N GLU A 572 -34.11 -35.54 8.00
CA GLU A 572 -34.50 -34.26 8.59
C GLU A 572 -33.83 -34.04 9.96
N ILE A 573 -33.89 -35.03 10.86
CA ILE A 573 -33.24 -34.98 12.18
C ILE A 573 -31.72 -34.84 12.05
N LYS A 574 -31.07 -35.55 11.12
CA LYS A 574 -29.63 -35.40 10.84
C LYS A 574 -29.29 -34.01 10.31
N GLY A 575 -30.13 -33.44 9.45
CA GLY A 575 -29.97 -32.09 8.94
C GLY A 575 -30.05 -31.06 10.06
N ILE A 576 -31.04 -31.17 10.95
CA ILE A 576 -31.17 -30.31 12.14
C ILE A 576 -29.91 -30.40 13.03
N GLU A 577 -29.42 -31.61 13.29
CA GLU A 577 -28.22 -31.81 14.10
C GLU A 577 -26.96 -31.18 13.45
N ALA A 578 -26.82 -31.34 12.13
CA ALA A 578 -25.72 -30.74 11.37
C ALA A 578 -25.77 -29.20 11.40
N ASP A 579 -26.95 -28.61 11.22
CA ASP A 579 -27.15 -27.16 11.27
C ASP A 579 -26.87 -26.60 12.67
N LEU A 580 -27.34 -27.27 13.74
CA LEU A 580 -27.01 -26.88 15.12
C LEU A 580 -25.51 -26.94 15.40
N ARG A 581 -24.84 -28.00 14.96
CA ARG A 581 -23.38 -28.16 15.12
C ARG A 581 -22.64 -27.06 14.35
N ARG A 582 -23.07 -26.77 13.13
CA ARG A 582 -22.48 -25.71 12.30
C ARG A 582 -22.71 -24.33 12.92
N ALA A 583 -23.91 -24.03 13.40
CA ALA A 583 -24.23 -22.77 14.04
C ALA A 583 -23.37 -22.53 15.30
N ARG A 584 -23.13 -23.57 16.12
CA ARG A 584 -22.20 -23.49 17.27
C ARG A 584 -20.76 -23.18 16.86
N GLN A 585 -20.28 -23.74 15.74
CA GLN A 585 -18.94 -23.44 15.23
C GLN A 585 -18.83 -22.01 14.67
N LEU A 586 -19.95 -21.47 14.17
CA LEU A 586 -19.98 -20.16 13.53
C LEU A 586 -20.30 -19.01 14.49
N VAL A 587 -20.84 -19.25 15.68
CA VAL A 587 -21.32 -18.18 16.58
C VAL A 587 -20.26 -17.13 16.88
N ASP A 588 -18.99 -17.55 17.01
CA ASP A 588 -17.87 -16.66 17.33
C ASP A 588 -17.27 -15.94 16.10
N LYS A 589 -17.57 -16.39 14.88
CA LYS A 589 -17.00 -15.87 13.63
C LYS A 589 -18.02 -15.15 12.75
N GLN A 590 -19.22 -15.71 12.65
CA GLN A 590 -20.32 -15.28 11.79
C GLN A 590 -21.63 -15.35 12.59
N PRO A 591 -21.82 -14.50 13.61
CA PRO A 591 -22.97 -14.59 14.51
C PRO A 591 -24.31 -14.43 13.78
N GLY A 592 -24.37 -13.63 12.71
CA GLY A 592 -25.57 -13.51 11.87
C GLY A 592 -25.94 -14.82 11.16
N THR A 593 -24.97 -15.51 10.58
CA THR A 593 -25.18 -16.83 9.94
C THR A 593 -25.55 -17.89 10.97
N ALA A 594 -24.89 -17.89 12.14
CA ALA A 594 -25.22 -18.77 13.25
C ALA A 594 -26.67 -18.57 13.72
N HIS A 595 -27.10 -17.31 13.86
CA HIS A 595 -28.48 -16.97 14.20
C HIS A 595 -29.47 -17.45 13.13
N ALA A 596 -29.19 -17.21 11.84
CA ALA A 596 -30.03 -17.65 10.73
C ALA A 596 -30.20 -19.19 10.69
N LEU A 597 -29.12 -19.94 10.91
CA LEU A 597 -29.18 -21.40 11.03
C LEU A 597 -30.01 -21.85 12.23
N ALA A 598 -29.85 -21.19 13.39
CA ALA A 598 -30.64 -21.48 14.58
C ALA A 598 -32.14 -21.24 14.36
N LEU A 599 -32.52 -20.13 13.70
CA LEU A 599 -33.90 -19.85 13.31
C LEU A 599 -34.43 -20.90 12.32
N GLY A 600 -33.59 -21.33 11.36
CA GLY A 600 -33.94 -22.41 10.44
C GLY A 600 -34.25 -23.73 11.16
N VAL A 601 -33.46 -24.08 12.17
CA VAL A 601 -33.71 -25.24 13.04
C VAL A 601 -35.02 -25.09 13.80
N LEU A 602 -35.27 -23.93 14.43
CA LEU A 602 -36.52 -23.67 15.14
C LEU A 602 -37.75 -23.81 14.23
N ALA A 603 -37.66 -23.31 12.99
CA ALA A 603 -38.73 -23.43 12.01
C ALA A 603 -39.01 -24.90 11.63
N ARG A 604 -37.96 -25.70 11.44
CA ARG A 604 -38.08 -27.15 11.13
C ARG A 604 -38.66 -27.93 12.31
N LEU A 605 -38.22 -27.65 13.53
CA LEU A 605 -38.78 -28.25 14.75
C LEU A 605 -40.25 -27.90 14.95
N TYR A 606 -40.62 -26.64 14.68
CA TYR A 606 -42.01 -26.21 14.71
C TYR A 606 -42.87 -26.94 13.66
N ALA A 607 -42.35 -27.13 12.45
CA ALA A 607 -43.03 -27.89 11.40
C ALA A 607 -43.26 -29.35 11.80
N LEU A 608 -42.26 -30.01 12.40
CA LEU A 608 -42.39 -31.37 12.95
C LEU A 608 -43.48 -31.42 14.04
N ALA A 609 -43.47 -30.47 14.97
CA ALA A 609 -44.50 -30.36 16.00
C ALA A 609 -45.90 -30.13 15.44
N ARG A 610 -46.02 -29.31 14.38
CA ARG A 610 -47.29 -29.02 13.72
C ARG A 610 -47.85 -30.19 12.93
N ALA A 611 -47.02 -30.92 12.19
CA ALA A 611 -47.45 -32.11 11.44
C ALA A 611 -48.16 -33.10 12.39
N ARG A 612 -47.60 -33.28 13.59
CA ARG A 612 -48.21 -34.11 14.63
C ARG A 612 -49.55 -33.57 15.15
N GLY A 613 -49.65 -32.26 15.34
CA GLY A 613 -50.90 -31.63 15.78
C GLY A 613 -52.04 -31.75 14.76
N ALA A 614 -51.72 -31.91 13.48
CA ALA A 614 -52.68 -32.19 12.42
C ALA A 614 -53.07 -33.68 12.38
N ASP A 615 -52.10 -34.60 12.51
CA ASP A 615 -52.36 -36.05 12.57
C ASP A 615 -53.17 -36.44 13.82
N ALA A 616 -52.96 -35.77 14.96
CA ALA A 616 -53.70 -36.02 16.20
C ALA A 616 -55.15 -35.46 16.20
N ARG A 617 -55.52 -34.59 15.24
CA ARG A 617 -56.88 -34.05 15.08
C ARG A 617 -57.66 -34.68 13.92
N GLY A 618 -57.02 -35.57 13.16
CA GLY A 618 -57.60 -36.26 12.01
C GLY A 618 -58.05 -37.70 12.29
N VAL A 619 -58.09 -38.14 13.56
CA VAL A 619 -58.59 -39.44 14.01
C VAL A 619 -59.90 -39.29 14.75
#